data_AF-A0A1S6HB83-F1
#
_entry.id   AF-A0A1S6HB83-F1
#
_cell.length_a   1.000
_cell.length_b   1.000
_cell.length_c   1.000
_cell.angle_alpha   90.00
_cell.angle_beta   90.00
_cell.angle_gamma   90.00
#
_symmetry.space_group_name_H-M   'P 1'
#
loop_
_entity.id
_entity.type
_entity.pdbx_description
1 polymer ?
#
loop_
_entity_poly.entity_id
_entity_poly.type
_entity_poly.pdbx_seq_one_letter_code
_entity_poly.pdbx_strand_id
1 'polypeptide(L)'
;MISGIFWKGDPYRILLLWKENRIQLINSIEIIAEISRTLSDFKIQLSEELKKGWITLIKNNSIIVEPKEKIAIIKDDPTDNKFIEAAIEGKADFIITNDKHLLKIKQFRNVKIITPKEFLNTYLTL
;
A
#
# COMPACT_ATOMS: atom_id res chain seq x y z
N MET A 1 1.44 1.12 4.02
CA MET A 1 0.22 1.20 4.85
C MET A 1 0.49 0.79 6.31
N ILE A 2 0.78 -0.48 6.60
CA ILE A 2 0.94 -1.00 7.97
C ILE A 2 2.00 -0.25 8.77
N SER A 3 3.12 0.10 8.12
CA SER A 3 4.16 0.92 8.76
C SER A 3 3.74 2.33 9.19
N GLY A 4 2.67 2.88 8.62
CA GLY A 4 2.11 4.13 9.11
C GLY A 4 1.29 3.95 10.39
N ILE A 5 0.79 2.75 10.69
CA ILE A 5 -0.09 2.51 11.85
C ILE A 5 0.71 2.47 13.16
N PHE A 6 1.91 1.88 13.16
CA PHE A 6 2.67 1.63 14.39
C PHE A 6 3.82 2.61 14.66
N TRP A 7 4.36 3.29 13.65
CA TRP A 7 5.59 4.08 13.79
C TRP A 7 5.40 5.49 13.26
N LYS A 8 5.91 6.49 13.99
CA LYS A 8 6.01 7.86 13.50
C LYS A 8 7.21 7.97 12.56
N GLY A 9 6.97 8.40 11.33
CA GLY A 9 7.98 8.50 10.26
C GLY A 9 7.35 8.71 8.90
N ASP A 10 8.11 8.53 7.82
CA ASP A 10 7.60 8.76 6.47
C ASP A 10 6.36 7.91 6.12
N PRO A 11 6.26 6.60 6.46
CA PRO A 11 5.04 5.84 6.26
C PRO A 11 3.81 6.41 6.99
N TYR A 12 3.99 7.02 8.18
CA TYR A 12 2.91 7.67 8.91
C TYR A 12 2.49 8.98 8.24
N ARG A 13 3.42 9.74 7.67
CA ARG A 13 3.08 10.93 6.88
C ARG A 13 2.25 10.57 5.64
N ILE A 14 2.57 9.46 4.96
CA ILE A 14 1.71 8.91 3.88
C ILE A 14 0.31 8.58 4.40
N LEU A 15 0.21 7.95 5.57
CA LEU A 15 -1.08 7.64 6.19
C LEU A 15 -1.89 8.90 6.49
N LEU A 16 -1.26 9.96 7.00
CA LEU A 16 -1.92 11.25 7.26
C LEU A 16 -2.48 11.87 5.99
N LEU A 17 -1.71 11.89 4.89
CA LEU A 17 -2.17 12.41 3.60
C LEU A 17 -3.42 11.66 3.11
N TRP A 18 -3.46 10.34 3.30
CA TRP A 18 -4.65 9.57 2.99
C TRP A 18 -5.84 9.94 3.90
N LYS A 19 -5.62 10.06 5.22
CA LYS A 19 -6.68 10.48 6.17
C LYS A 19 -7.20 11.89 5.90
N GLU A 20 -6.37 12.76 5.34
CA GLU A 20 -6.71 14.13 4.94
C GLU A 20 -7.29 14.21 3.51
N ASN A 21 -7.54 13.06 2.85
CA ASN A 21 -8.03 12.98 1.46
C ASN A 21 -7.12 13.67 0.44
N ARG A 22 -5.83 13.83 0.75
CA ARG A 22 -4.82 14.42 -0.14
C ARG A 22 -4.32 13.42 -1.18
N ILE A 23 -4.47 12.14 -0.90
CA ILE A 23 -4.23 11.02 -1.81
C ILE A 23 -5.37 10.01 -1.71
N GLN A 24 -5.62 9.28 -2.79
CA GLN A 24 -6.56 8.15 -2.79
C GLN A 24 -5.79 6.84 -2.65
N LEU A 25 -6.33 5.94 -1.84
CA LEU A 25 -5.78 4.60 -1.66
C LEU A 25 -6.51 3.62 -2.56
N ILE A 26 -5.77 2.82 -3.32
CA ILE A 26 -6.30 1.74 -4.15
C ILE A 26 -5.90 0.41 -3.50
N ASN A 27 -6.85 -0.51 -3.39
CA ASN A 27 -6.62 -1.86 -2.89
C ASN A 27 -7.40 -2.88 -3.72
N SER A 28 -6.94 -4.12 -3.74
CA SER A 28 -7.75 -5.28 -4.13
C SER A 28 -8.17 -6.07 -2.89
N ILE A 29 -9.09 -7.02 -3.05
CA ILE A 29 -9.47 -7.94 -1.95
C ILE A 29 -8.26 -8.75 -1.46
N GLU A 30 -7.37 -9.17 -2.35
CA GLU A 30 -6.13 -9.88 -2.00
C GLU A 30 -5.21 -9.03 -1.13
N ILE A 31 -5.05 -7.73 -1.45
CA ILE A 31 -4.23 -6.81 -0.64
C ILE A 31 -4.87 -6.57 0.73
N ILE A 32 -6.20 -6.40 0.81
CA ILE A 32 -6.88 -6.25 2.10
C ILE A 32 -6.69 -7.51 2.97
N ALA A 33 -6.76 -8.70 2.38
CA ALA A 33 -6.51 -9.95 3.09
C ALA A 33 -5.06 -10.01 3.62
N GLU A 34 -4.08 -9.58 2.83
CA GLU A 34 -2.68 -9.50 3.28
C GLU A 34 -2.48 -8.50 4.42
N ILE A 35 -3.13 -7.34 4.35
CA ILE A 35 -3.07 -6.35 5.44
C ILE A 35 -3.67 -6.96 6.72
N SER A 36 -4.80 -7.65 6.61
CA SER A 36 -5.44 -8.33 7.74
C SER A 36 -4.52 -9.39 8.37
N ARG A 37 -3.92 -10.25 7.54
CA ARG A 37 -2.96 -11.26 8.00
C ARG A 37 -1.76 -10.60 8.68
N THR A 38 -1.15 -9.61 8.04
CA THR A 38 0.06 -8.95 8.56
C THR A 38 -0.21 -8.18 9.87
N LEU A 39 -1.38 -7.56 10.02
CA LEU A 39 -1.80 -6.94 11.29
C LEU A 39 -2.05 -7.98 12.38
N SER A 40 -2.53 -9.17 12.02
CA SER A 40 -2.76 -10.26 12.96
C SER A 40 -1.46 -10.88 13.45
N ASP A 41 -0.50 -11.08 12.55
CA ASP A 41 0.83 -11.64 12.81
C ASP A 41 1.77 -10.65 13.52
N PHE A 42 1.35 -9.38 13.63
CA PHE A 42 2.21 -8.32 14.15
C PHE A 42 2.47 -8.49 15.65
N LYS A 43 3.75 -8.48 16.04
CA LYS A 43 4.18 -8.71 17.43
C LYS A 43 3.74 -7.61 18.41
N ILE A 44 3.50 -6.40 17.91
CA ILE A 44 2.97 -5.30 18.73
C ILE A 44 1.49 -5.55 18.96
N GLN A 45 1.09 -5.74 20.22
CA GLN A 45 -0.30 -6.02 20.59
C GLN A 45 -1.19 -4.80 20.34
N LEU A 46 -1.87 -4.78 19.19
CA LEU A 46 -3.15 -4.10 19.05
C LEU A 46 -4.25 -5.04 19.56
N SER A 47 -5.27 -4.50 20.22
CA SER A 47 -6.48 -5.27 20.50
C SER A 47 -7.13 -5.72 19.19
N GLU A 48 -7.83 -6.86 19.22
CA GLU A 48 -8.57 -7.34 18.06
C GLU A 48 -9.61 -6.32 17.56
N GLU A 49 -10.19 -5.55 18.47
CA GLU A 49 -11.09 -4.44 18.13
C GLU A 49 -10.38 -3.36 17.32
N LEU A 50 -9.18 -2.94 17.73
CA LEU A 50 -8.39 -1.96 16.99
C LEU A 50 -7.95 -2.49 15.62
N LYS A 51 -7.54 -3.76 15.52
CA LYS A 51 -7.20 -4.39 14.24
C LYS A 51 -8.40 -4.37 13.29
N LYS A 52 -9.57 -4.80 13.76
CA LYS A 52 -10.82 -4.77 12.99
C LYS A 52 -11.22 -3.35 12.59
N GLY A 53 -11.04 -2.38 13.49
CA GLY A 53 -11.25 -0.96 13.23
C GLY A 53 -10.39 -0.45 12.08
N TRP A 54 -9.09 -0.76 12.09
CA TRP A 54 -8.18 -0.40 10.99
C TRP A 54 -8.55 -1.06 9.67
N ILE A 55 -8.85 -2.36 9.67
CA ILE A 55 -9.25 -3.06 8.44
C ILE A 55 -10.53 -2.47 7.85
N THR A 56 -11.52 -2.19 8.69
CA THR A 56 -12.78 -1.56 8.27
C THR A 56 -12.52 -0.16 7.70
N LEU A 57 -11.71 0.64 8.40
CA LEU A 57 -11.36 1.98 7.96
C LEU A 57 -10.64 1.96 6.61
N ILE A 58 -9.63 1.11 6.44
CA ILE A 58 -8.88 0.97 5.19
C ILE A 58 -9.81 0.55 4.07
N LYS A 59 -10.60 -0.50 4.27
CA LYS A 59 -11.52 -1.01 3.25
C LYS A 59 -12.54 0.03 2.81
N ASN A 60 -13.17 0.73 3.75
CA ASN A 60 -14.24 1.70 3.44
C ASN A 60 -13.72 3.00 2.83
N ASN A 61 -12.45 3.33 3.02
CA ASN A 61 -11.82 4.56 2.51
C ASN A 61 -10.76 4.26 1.44
N SER A 62 -10.91 3.13 0.73
CA SER A 62 -10.11 2.77 -0.43
C SER A 62 -11.00 2.60 -1.66
N ILE A 63 -10.44 2.86 -2.83
CA ILE A 63 -10.98 2.36 -4.09
C ILE A 63 -10.65 0.87 -4.14
N ILE A 64 -11.68 0.02 -4.12
CA ILE A 64 -11.51 -1.43 -4.24
C ILE A 64 -11.60 -1.83 -5.72
N VAL A 65 -10.57 -2.49 -6.21
CA VAL A 65 -10.49 -2.96 -7.60
C VAL A 65 -10.38 -4.48 -7.67
N GLU A 66 -10.81 -5.04 -8.79
CA GLU A 66 -10.65 -6.44 -9.14
C GLU A 66 -9.67 -6.53 -10.33
N PRO A 67 -8.39 -6.85 -10.08
CA PRO A 67 -7.40 -6.88 -11.14
C PRO A 67 -7.73 -7.96 -12.18
N LYS A 68 -7.82 -7.56 -13.46
CA LYS A 68 -8.14 -8.49 -14.57
C LYS A 68 -6.91 -9.10 -15.22
N GLU A 69 -5.76 -8.44 -15.09
CA GLU A 69 -4.49 -8.88 -15.62
C GLU A 69 -3.66 -9.53 -14.52
N LYS A 70 -3.09 -10.71 -14.79
CA LYS A 70 -2.08 -11.34 -13.93
C LYS A 70 -0.68 -11.01 -14.43
N ILE A 71 0.16 -10.56 -13.49
CA ILE A 71 1.52 -10.09 -13.77
C ILE A 71 2.50 -11.05 -13.09
N ALA A 72 3.59 -11.39 -13.78
CA ALA A 72 4.61 -12.31 -13.29
C ALA A 72 6.02 -11.71 -13.44
N ILE A 73 6.22 -10.50 -12.90
CA ILE A 73 7.49 -9.77 -13.03
C ILE A 73 8.39 -9.99 -11.80
N ILE A 74 7.81 -10.10 -10.61
CA ILE A 74 8.55 -10.39 -9.38
C ILE A 74 8.68 -11.91 -9.27
N LYS A 75 9.86 -12.44 -9.58
CA LYS A 75 10.13 -13.89 -9.54
C LYS A 75 10.55 -14.38 -8.15
N ASP A 76 11.27 -13.53 -7.41
CA ASP A 76 11.77 -13.87 -6.07
C ASP A 76 10.63 -13.96 -5.04
N ASP A 77 9.57 -13.16 -5.22
CA ASP A 77 8.32 -13.22 -4.46
C ASP A 77 7.11 -12.99 -5.39
N PRO A 78 6.58 -14.05 -6.01
CA PRO A 78 5.44 -13.92 -6.93
C PRO A 78 4.19 -13.35 -6.29
N THR A 79 4.06 -13.39 -4.97
CA THR A 79 2.86 -12.92 -4.27
C THR A 79 2.77 -11.39 -4.24
N ASP A 80 3.89 -10.68 -4.43
CA ASP A 80 3.93 -9.22 -4.49
C ASP A 80 3.42 -8.65 -5.82
N ASN A 81 3.27 -9.47 -6.86
CA ASN A 81 2.74 -9.00 -8.15
C ASN A 81 1.35 -8.38 -8.00
N LYS A 82 0.54 -8.83 -7.02
CA LYS A 82 -0.80 -8.29 -6.72
C LYS A 82 -0.83 -6.78 -6.48
N PHE A 83 0.27 -6.19 -5.97
CA PHE A 83 0.37 -4.74 -5.79
C PHE A 83 0.44 -3.99 -7.12
N ILE A 84 1.16 -4.56 -8.09
CA ILE A 84 1.25 -4.02 -9.45
C ILE A 84 -0.08 -4.23 -10.19
N GLU A 85 -0.66 -5.42 -10.08
CA GLU A 85 -1.96 -5.75 -10.70
C GLU A 85 -3.05 -4.75 -10.24
N ALA A 86 -3.15 -4.50 -8.93
CA ALA A 86 -4.12 -3.54 -8.37
C ALA A 86 -3.81 -2.11 -8.79
N ALA A 87 -2.54 -1.71 -8.83
CA ALA A 87 -2.16 -0.37 -9.27
C ALA A 87 -2.54 -0.12 -10.74
N ILE A 88 -2.39 -1.12 -11.60
CA ILE A 88 -2.74 -1.01 -13.02
C ILE A 88 -4.25 -0.95 -13.21
N GLU A 89 -5.01 -1.85 -12.58
CA GLU A 89 -6.48 -1.85 -12.68
C GLU A 89 -7.07 -0.54 -12.14
N GLY A 90 -6.56 -0.07 -10.99
CA GLY A 90 -7.00 1.18 -10.36
C GLY A 90 -6.42 2.45 -10.96
N LYS A 91 -5.56 2.34 -12.00
CA LYS A 91 -4.87 3.47 -12.64
C LYS A 91 -4.11 4.35 -11.64
N ALA A 92 -3.45 3.73 -10.67
CA ALA A 92 -2.64 4.43 -9.68
C ALA A 92 -1.45 5.14 -10.34
N ASP A 93 -1.10 6.32 -9.85
CA ASP A 93 0.13 7.01 -10.26
C ASP A 93 1.38 6.39 -9.59
N PHE A 94 1.22 5.91 -8.36
CA PHE A 94 2.32 5.45 -7.52
C PHE A 94 2.00 4.17 -6.75
N ILE A 95 3.00 3.29 -6.62
CA ILE A 95 3.12 2.32 -5.53
C ILE A 95 4.15 2.88 -4.56
N ILE A 96 3.73 3.18 -3.33
CA ILE A 96 4.60 3.71 -2.29
C ILE A 96 4.97 2.58 -1.33
N THR A 97 6.23 2.13 -1.37
CA THR A 97 6.69 0.95 -0.64
C THR A 97 8.14 1.06 -0.17
N ASN A 98 8.50 0.31 0.88
CA ASN A 98 9.89 0.07 1.28
C ASN A 98 10.36 -1.35 0.88
N ASP A 99 9.51 -2.12 0.21
CA ASP A 99 9.85 -3.45 -0.27
C ASP A 99 10.91 -3.38 -1.38
N LYS A 100 12.01 -4.13 -1.22
CA LYS A 100 13.13 -4.09 -2.15
C LYS A 100 12.84 -4.80 -3.47
N HIS A 101 11.99 -5.82 -3.49
CA HIS A 101 11.61 -6.51 -4.71
C HIS A 101 10.78 -5.61 -5.61
N LEU A 102 9.81 -4.89 -5.04
CA LEU A 102 9.03 -3.88 -5.76
C LEU A 102 9.90 -2.70 -6.22
N LEU A 103 10.75 -2.16 -5.34
CA LEU A 103 11.60 -1.00 -5.68
C LEU A 103 12.59 -1.26 -6.81
N LYS A 104 13.03 -2.51 -7.02
CA LYS A 104 13.91 -2.88 -8.16
C LYS A 104 13.26 -2.61 -9.51
N ILE A 105 11.93 -2.65 -9.59
CA ILE A 105 11.18 -2.43 -10.84
C ILE A 105 11.22 -0.95 -11.24
N LYS A 106 11.24 -0.04 -10.27
CA LYS A 106 11.22 1.44 -10.39
C LYS A 106 9.96 2.01 -11.03
N GLN A 107 9.53 1.46 -12.16
CA GLN A 107 8.31 1.86 -12.86
C GLN A 107 7.78 0.67 -13.67
N PHE A 108 6.46 0.48 -13.63
CA PHE A 108 5.77 -0.49 -14.48
C PHE A 108 4.65 0.22 -15.23
N ARG A 109 4.75 0.29 -16.56
CA ARG A 109 3.89 1.13 -17.41
C ARG A 109 3.86 2.58 -16.90
N ASN A 110 2.69 3.11 -16.55
CA ASN A 110 2.51 4.46 -16.03
C ASN A 110 2.62 4.55 -14.49
N VAL A 111 2.84 3.43 -13.79
CA VAL A 111 2.90 3.39 -12.31
C VAL A 111 4.34 3.50 -11.84
N LYS A 112 4.65 4.54 -11.06
CA LYS A 112 5.97 4.71 -10.42
C LYS A 112 6.03 3.95 -9.10
N ILE A 113 7.15 3.29 -8.83
CA ILE A 113 7.36 2.52 -7.60
C ILE A 113 8.49 3.17 -6.82
N ILE A 114 8.13 3.82 -5.71
CA ILE A 114 9.02 4.73 -4.99
C ILE A 114 8.88 4.55 -3.48
N THR A 115 9.86 5.07 -2.74
CA THR A 115 9.83 5.06 -1.28
C THR A 115 8.89 6.15 -0.73
N PRO A 116 8.35 5.98 0.50
CA PRO A 116 7.62 7.05 1.19
C PRO A 116 8.41 8.37 1.26
N LYS A 117 9.71 8.28 1.57
CA LYS A 117 10.61 9.44 1.67
C LYS A 117 10.72 10.19 0.35
N GLU A 118 10.92 9.45 -0.74
CA GLU A 118 11.00 10.01 -2.09
C GLU A 118 9.68 10.68 -2.48
N PHE A 119 8.54 10.02 -2.25
CA PHE A 119 7.25 10.61 -2.56
C PHE A 119 7.03 11.95 -1.84
N LEU A 120 7.31 11.97 -0.53
CA LEU A 120 7.15 13.17 0.30
C LEU A 120 8.06 14.32 -0.14
N ASN A 121 9.31 14.03 -0.53
CA ASN A 121 10.27 15.06 -0.92
C ASN A 121 10.04 15.61 -2.33
N THR A 122 9.50 14.79 -3.25
CA THR A 122 9.39 15.16 -4.67
C THR A 122 8.00 15.68 -5.03
N TYR A 123 6.94 15.18 -4.40
CA TYR A 123 5.55 15.46 -4.80
C TYR A 123 4.74 16.23 -3.77
N LEU A 124 5.30 16.48 -2.58
CA LEU A 124 4.64 17.15 -1.47
C LEU A 124 5.52 18.19 -0.78
N THR A 125 6.51 18.71 -1.51
CA THR A 125 7.23 19.91 -1.12
C THR A 125 6.20 21.02 -0.84
N LEU A 126 6.18 21.47 0.41
CA LEU A 126 5.46 22.67 0.86
C LEU A 126 6.02 23.91 0.16
#